data_AF-A0A7G9L830-F1
#
_entry.id   AF-A0A7G9L830-F1
#
_cell.length_a   1.000
_cell.length_b   1.000
_cell.length_c   1.000
_cell.angle_alpha   90.00
_cell.angle_beta   90.00
_cell.angle_gamma   90.00
#
_symmetry.space_group_name_H-M   'P 1'
#
loop_
_entity.id
_entity.type
_entity.pdbx_description
1 polymer ?
#
loop_
_entity_poly.entity_id
_entity_poly.type
_entity_poly.pdbx_seq_one_letter_code
_entity_poly.pdbx_strand_id
1 'polypeptide(L)' 'MKLTLKIMFIVFLIWMVIGIYLLNTDHEKAQIVMGLGIFYFSFLVMPIFIYHRYKDGKYKKYILNDQKLRDAFNQRGKD' A
#
# COMPACT_ATOMS: atom_id res chain seq x y z
N MET A 1 1.19 -12.95 8.32
CA MET A 1 0.46 -12.05 7.40
C MET A 1 0.62 -10.58 7.77
N LYS A 2 0.21 -10.12 8.97
CA LYS A 2 0.63 -8.80 9.48
C LYS A 2 2.15 -8.70 9.71
N LEU A 3 2.78 -9.77 10.20
CA LEU A 3 4.22 -9.79 10.55
C LEU A 3 5.13 -9.54 9.33
N THR A 4 4.95 -10.30 8.24
CA THR A 4 5.76 -10.16 7.02
C THR A 4 5.69 -8.73 6.46
N LEU A 5 4.48 -8.17 6.35
CA LEU A 5 4.28 -6.82 5.86
C LEU A 5 4.90 -5.77 6.78
N LYS A 6 4.81 -6.00 8.10
CA LYS A 6 5.42 -5.14 9.13
C LYS A 6 6.95 -5.16 9.03
N ILE A 7 7.55 -6.33 8.81
CA ILE A 7 9.00 -6.48 8.61
C ILE A 7 9.43 -5.76 7.33
N MET A 8 8.75 -5.98 6.20
CA MET A 8 9.04 -5.30 4.94
C MET A 8 8.94 -3.78 5.07
N PHE A 9 7.95 -3.29 5.83
CA PHE A 9 7.78 -1.87 6.10
C PHE A 9 8.90 -1.30 7.00
N ILE A 10 9.33 -2.03 8.03
CA ILE A 10 10.46 -1.62 8.89
C ILE A 10 11.76 -1.55 8.06
N VAL A 11 12.02 -2.54 7.21
CA VAL A 11 13.17 -2.54 6.30
C VAL A 11 13.12 -1.33 5.38
N PHE A 12 11.95 -1.01 4.81
CA PHE A 12 11.77 0.19 4.01
C PHE A 12 12.08 1.48 4.77
N LEU A 13 11.64 1.61 6.03
CA LEU A 13 11.93 2.79 6.85
C LEU A 13 13.43 2.96 7.11
N ILE A 14 14.13 1.87 7.47
CA ILE A 14 15.59 1.90 7.66
C ILE A 14 16.29 2.32 6.36
N TRP A 15 15.84 1.79 5.22
CA TRP A 15 16.39 2.17 3.92
C TRP A 15 16.14 3.64 3.59
N MET A 16 14.95 4.18 3.88
CA MET A 16 14.67 5.61 3.70
C MET A 16 15.57 6.49 4.57
N VAL A 17 15.79 6.11 5.83
CA VAL A 17 16.73 6.82 6.72
C VAL A 17 18.14 6.81 6.15
N ILE A 18 18.62 5.67 5.66
CA ILE A 18 19.92 5.55 5.00
C ILE A 18 19.97 6.44 3.75
N GLY A 19 18.94 6.40 2.89
CA GLY A 19 18.88 7.22 1.68
C GLY A 19 18.92 8.73 1.97
N ILE A 20 18.18 9.18 2.99
CA ILE A 20 18.19 10.58 3.44
C ILE A 20 19.56 10.96 4.02
N TYR A 21 20.17 10.07 4.81
CA TYR A 21 21.51 10.29 5.33
C TYR A 21 22.54 10.44 4.20
N LEU A 22 22.51 9.56 3.19
CA LEU A 22 23.41 9.66 2.02
C LEU A 22 23.18 10.94 1.21
N LEU A 23 21.93 11.38 1.06
CA LEU A 23 21.61 12.65 0.40
C LEU A 23 22.22 13.84 1.16
N ASN A 24 22.11 13.86 2.48
CA ASN A 24 22.68 14.94 3.30
C ASN A 24 24.21 14.97 3.26
N THR A 25 24.85 13.85 2.91
CA THR A 25 26.30 13.78 2.72
C THR A 25 26.76 14.03 1.28
N ASP A 26 25.86 14.46 0.38
CA ASP A 26 26.10 14.66 -1.06
C ASP A 26 26.80 13.47 -1.73
N HIS A 27 26.50 12.26 -1.28
CA HIS A 27 27.11 11.07 -1.83
C HIS A 27 26.59 10.83 -3.25
N GLU A 28 27.49 10.61 -4.22
CA GLU A 28 27.13 10.40 -5.64
C GLU A 28 26.05 9.34 -5.90
N LYS A 29 25.92 8.34 -5.02
CA LYS A 29 24.96 7.23 -5.15
C LYS A 29 23.65 7.46 -4.41
N ALA A 30 23.49 8.60 -3.71
CA ALA A 30 22.33 8.87 -2.87
C ALA A 30 21.01 8.79 -3.65
N GLN A 31 20.96 9.36 -4.85
CA GLN A 31 19.78 9.32 -5.71
C GLN A 31 19.42 7.89 -6.15
N ILE A 32 20.42 7.06 -6.46
CA ILE A 32 20.20 5.66 -6.85
C ILE A 32 19.67 4.85 -5.67
N VAL A 33 20.28 5.00 -4.49
CA VAL A 33 19.86 4.30 -3.28
C VAL A 33 18.43 4.70 -2.89
N MET A 34 18.09 5.98 -3.01
CA MET A 34 16.73 6.48 -2.76
C MET A 34 15.72 5.96 -3.79
N GLY A 35 16.08 5.99 -5.08
CA GLY A 35 15.26 5.46 -6.16
C GLY A 35 14.96 3.96 -6.00
N LEU A 36 15.96 3.17 -5.58
CA LEU A 36 15.78 1.75 -5.28
C LEU A 36 14.86 1.52 -4.07
N GLY A 37 14.91 2.38 -3.05
CA GLY A 37 13.98 2.33 -1.91
C GLY A 37 12.53 2.60 -2.34
N ILE A 38 12.31 3.60 -3.19
CA ILE A 38 10.99 3.93 -3.75
C ILE A 38 10.50 2.80 -4.67
N PHE A 39 11.39 2.25 -5.49
CA PHE A 39 11.09 1.10 -6.34
C PHE A 39 10.65 -0.11 -5.51
N TYR A 40 11.41 -0.45 -4.47
CA TYR A 40 11.05 -1.54 -3.54
C TYR A 40 9.67 -1.32 -2.93
N PHE A 41 9.38 -0.10 -2.47
CA PHE A 41 8.08 0.21 -1.89
C PHE A 41 6.94 0.07 -2.91
N SER A 42 7.14 0.62 -4.11
CA SER A 42 6.10 0.70 -5.14
C SER A 42 5.78 -0.65 -5.77
N PHE A 43 6.80 -1.49 -5.99
CA PHE A 43 6.64 -2.78 -6.70
C PHE A 43 6.56 -3.99 -5.78
N LEU A 44 7.08 -3.92 -4.56
CA LEU A 44 6.97 -5.04 -3.59
C LEU A 44 5.97 -4.72 -2.49
N VAL A 45 6.21 -3.67 -1.70
CA VAL A 45 5.41 -3.41 -0.49
C VAL A 45 3.95 -3.11 -0.83
N MET A 46 3.69 -2.24 -1.82
CA MET A 46 2.34 -1.83 -2.23
C MET A 46 1.50 -3.00 -2.77
N PRO A 47 1.94 -3.79 -3.77
CA PRO A 47 1.15 -4.89 -4.30
C PRO A 47 0.91 -5.99 -3.25
N ILE A 48 1.91 -6.32 -2.43
CA ILE A 48 1.75 -7.30 -1.35
C ILE A 48 0.78 -6.79 -0.28
N PHE A 49 0.82 -5.49 0.04
CA PHE A 49 -0.12 -4.86 0.96
C PHE A 49 -1.56 -4.95 0.45
N ILE A 50 -1.79 -4.59 -0.82
CA ILE A 50 -3.11 -4.67 -1.46
C ILE A 50 -3.60 -6.11 -1.48
N TYR A 51 -2.78 -7.06 -1.94
CA TYR A 51 -3.13 -8.47 -1.95
C TYR A 51 -3.53 -8.94 -0.54
N HIS A 52 -2.72 -8.65 0.47
CA HIS A 52 -3.01 -9.07 1.83
C HIS A 52 -4.28 -8.42 2.39
N ARG A 53 -4.54 -7.14 2.05
CA ARG A 53 -5.70 -6.41 2.54
C ARG A 53 -7.03 -6.90 1.93
N TYR A 54 -7.02 -7.23 0.65
CA TYR A 54 -8.22 -7.68 -0.07
C TYR A 54 -8.38 -9.20 -0.13
N LYS A 55 -7.41 -9.96 0.40
CA LYS A 55 -7.53 -11.40 0.64
C LYS A 55 -8.77 -11.70 1.50
N ASP A 56 -9.32 -12.90 1.31
CA ASP A 56 -10.48 -13.45 2.05
C ASP A 56 -11.83 -12.83 1.69
N GLY A 57 -12.03 -12.43 0.43
CA GLY A 57 -13.35 -12.01 -0.06
C GLY A 57 -13.79 -10.62 0.39
N LYS A 58 -12.94 -9.87 1.11
CA LYS A 58 -13.22 -8.49 1.57
C LYS A 58 -13.45 -7.51 0.41
N TYR A 59 -12.94 -7.83 -0.78
CA TYR A 59 -13.23 -7.08 -2.01
C TYR A 59 -14.73 -7.09 -2.37
N LYS A 60 -15.46 -8.18 -2.05
CA LYS A 60 -16.91 -8.30 -2.33
C LYS A 60 -17.74 -7.24 -1.61
N LYS A 61 -17.23 -6.65 -0.52
CA LYS A 61 -17.86 -5.52 0.15
C LYS A 61 -17.94 -4.29 -0.76
N TYR A 62 -16.96 -4.09 -1.62
CA TYR A 62 -16.85 -2.92 -2.52
C TYR A 62 -17.41 -3.18 -3.93
N ILE A 63 -17.73 -4.42 -4.28
CA ILE A 63 -18.44 -4.72 -5.53
C ILE A 63 -19.87 -4.17 -5.44
N LEU A 64 -20.23 -3.32 -6.39
CA LEU A 64 -21.60 -2.88 -6.61
C LEU A 64 -22.35 -4.04 -7.29
N ASN A 65 -23.43 -4.49 -6.66
CA ASN A 65 -24.28 -5.56 -7.18
C ASN A 65 -25.72 -5.03 -7.27
N ASP A 66 -26.54 -5.62 -8.14
CA ASP A 66 -27.93 -5.22 -8.38
C ASP A 66 -28.74 -5.16 -7.08
N GLN A 67 -28.52 -6.09 -6.15
CA GLN A 67 -29.14 -6.03 -4.81
C GLN A 67 -28.74 -4.78 -4.02
N LYS A 68 -27.44 -4.42 -4.00
CA LYS A 68 -26.97 -3.22 -3.27
C LYS A 68 -27.46 -1.93 -3.91
N LEU A 69 -27.52 -1.90 -5.26
CA LEU A 69 -28.12 -0.78 -5.99
C LEU A 69 -29.59 -0.64 -5.63
N ARG A 70 -30.35 -1.73 -5.69
CA ARG A 70 -31.78 -1.75 -5.36
C ARG A 70 -32.06 -1.33 -3.92
N ASP A 71 -31.26 -1.79 -2.97
CA ASP A 71 -31.36 -1.38 -1.56
C ASP A 71 -31.06 0.11 -1.37
N ALA A 72 -30.03 0.64 -2.04
CA ALA A 72 -29.68 2.06 -1.99
C ALA A 72 -30.79 2.96 -2.60
N PHE A 73 -31.40 2.55 -3.72
CA PHE A 73 -32.50 3.29 -4.32
C PHE A 73 -33.81 3.18 -3.52
N ASN A 74 -34.09 2.02 -2.92
CA ASN A 74 -35.27 1.83 -2.07
C ASN A 74 -35.19 2.61 -0.74
N GLN A 75 -33.99 2.86 -0.22
CA GLN A 75 -33.80 3.72 0.96
C GLN A 75 -34.02 5.20 0.63
N ARG A 76 -33.73 5.62 -0.60
CA ARG A 76 -33.84 7.03 -1.03
C ARG A 76 -35.29 7.54 -1.18
N GLY A 77 -36.26 6.64 -1.24
CA GLY A 77 -37.70 6.98 -1.31
C GLY A 77 -38.43 6.87 0.04
N LYS A 78 -37.70 6.65 1.14
CA LYS A 78 -38.25 6.55 2.50
C LYS A 78 -37.97 7.78 3.38
N ASP A 79 -37.37 8.81 2.80
CA ASP A 79 -37.21 10.14 3.40
C ASP A 79 -38.36 11.06 2.97
#